data_AF-A0A917ZQ14-F1
#
_entry.id   AF-A0A917ZQ14-F1
#
_cell.length_a   1.000
_cell.length_b   1.000
_cell.length_c   1.000
_cell.angle_alpha   90.00
_cell.angle_beta   90.00
_cell.angle_gamma   90.00
#
_symmetry.space_group_name_H-M   'P 1'
#
loop_
_entity.id
_entity.type
_entity.pdbx_description
1 polymer ?
#
loop_
_entity_poly.entity_id
_entity_poly.type
_entity_poly.pdbx_seq_one_letter_code
_entity_poly.pdbx_strand_id
1 'polypeptide(L)'
;MHSRVKAQTLFASLPAAPLQGHHSPSTDIENTTMTKTLLFALLFALGWIWAGSARAEGIPLLNYSCPGDIELHTDEGGPIYINGSEAETKKFSDAYYEATGSGVTISLSLNVDGTANVSYTGSGGAHGICQPAAGSEQSGGIPLLNYSCPGDIDVHIAKGGPIYINGNETDMKKFSDTYYEGKQDGVTISLTLMPDSSADVSYTAPGGANGICSPAQ
;
A
#
# COMPACT_ATOMS: atom_id res chain seq x y z
N MET A 1 -0.07 78.20 -7.45
CA MET A 1 -1.20 77.35 -7.00
C MET A 1 -0.59 76.29 -6.10
N HIS A 2 -0.59 76.41 -4.76
CA HIS A 2 -1.73 76.34 -3.82
C HIS A 2 -2.41 74.95 -3.85
N SER A 3 -2.63 74.21 -2.76
CA SER A 3 -2.35 74.46 -1.32
C SER A 3 -2.27 73.15 -0.49
N ARG A 4 -1.97 73.24 0.82
CA ARG A 4 -2.05 72.16 1.84
C ARG A 4 -3.52 71.89 2.26
N VAL A 5 -3.72 71.00 3.27
CA VAL A 5 -4.87 70.80 4.22
C VAL A 5 -5.49 69.38 4.11
N LYS A 6 -5.83 68.61 5.17
CA LYS A 6 -5.69 68.70 6.65
C LYS A 6 -5.70 67.29 7.26
N ALA A 7 -5.20 67.15 8.49
CA ALA A 7 -5.61 66.06 9.40
C ALA A 7 -6.89 66.46 10.16
N GLN A 8 -7.72 65.49 10.56
CA GLN A 8 -8.80 65.73 11.52
C GLN A 8 -9.11 64.51 12.40
N THR A 9 -8.84 64.67 13.69
CA THR A 9 -9.24 63.79 14.79
C THR A 9 -10.68 64.10 15.20
N LEU A 10 -11.46 63.10 15.64
CA LEU A 10 -12.71 63.33 16.37
C LEU A 10 -12.81 62.42 17.59
N PHE A 11 -12.92 63.04 18.77
CA PHE A 11 -13.21 62.45 20.07
C PHE A 11 -14.71 62.48 20.34
N ALA A 12 -15.25 61.41 20.96
CA ALA A 12 -16.36 61.42 21.92
C ALA A 12 -16.42 60.01 22.55
N SER A 13 -16.28 59.70 23.85
CA SER A 13 -16.42 60.39 25.15
C SER A 13 -17.82 60.36 25.79
N LEU A 14 -17.95 59.52 26.84
CA LEU A 14 -18.94 59.53 27.94
C LEU A 14 -20.39 59.12 27.60
N PRO A 15 -21.23 58.72 28.60
CA PRO A 15 -21.06 58.86 30.06
C PRO A 15 -21.07 57.55 30.88
N ALA A 16 -21.05 57.70 32.22
CA ALA A 16 -20.90 56.65 33.23
C ALA A 16 -22.06 56.62 34.25
N ALA A 17 -21.91 55.76 35.29
CA ALA A 17 -22.64 55.69 36.58
C ALA A 17 -23.88 54.76 36.65
N PRO A 18 -24.31 54.27 37.85
CA PRO A 18 -23.58 54.06 39.13
C PRO A 18 -23.84 52.70 39.86
N LEU A 19 -23.01 52.45 40.91
CA LEU A 19 -23.28 51.91 42.29
C LEU A 19 -24.69 51.31 42.59
N GLN A 20 -24.95 50.28 43.42
CA GLN A 20 -24.26 49.51 44.51
C GLN A 20 -25.05 48.16 44.72
N GLY A 21 -24.77 47.20 45.62
CA GLY A 21 -23.70 46.97 46.62
C GLY A 21 -24.20 46.19 47.88
N HIS A 22 -23.40 45.26 48.44
CA HIS A 22 -23.63 44.40 49.64
C HIS A 22 -24.70 43.28 49.51
N HIS A 23 -24.47 42.02 49.88
CA HIS A 23 -24.04 41.50 51.20
C HIS A 23 -23.42 40.08 51.11
N SER A 24 -22.43 39.76 51.96
CA SER A 24 -22.13 38.38 52.37
C SER A 24 -22.96 38.00 53.61
N PRO A 25 -23.18 36.70 53.86
CA PRO A 25 -22.28 36.00 54.80
C PRO A 25 -21.85 34.59 54.38
N SER A 26 -20.88 34.06 55.12
CA SER A 26 -20.39 32.68 55.10
C SER A 26 -21.41 31.70 55.70
N THR A 27 -21.44 30.46 55.19
CA THR A 27 -21.50 29.23 56.01
C THR A 27 -20.93 28.03 55.25
N ASP A 28 -19.96 27.39 55.90
CA ASP A 28 -19.72 25.94 55.99
C ASP A 28 -19.26 25.08 54.79
N ILE A 29 -18.15 24.41 55.08
CA ILE A 29 -17.60 23.26 54.36
C ILE A 29 -18.31 22.01 54.87
N GLU A 30 -19.02 21.30 53.99
CA GLU A 30 -19.12 19.84 54.10
C GLU A 30 -18.51 19.19 52.86
N ASN A 31 -17.35 18.56 53.08
CA ASN A 31 -16.88 17.47 52.25
C ASN A 31 -17.95 16.36 52.15
N THR A 32 -17.82 15.48 51.16
CA THR A 32 -18.60 14.23 50.96
C THR A 32 -19.75 14.31 49.95
N THR A 33 -19.45 14.74 48.72
CA THR A 33 -20.13 14.19 47.52
C THR A 33 -19.27 14.18 46.25
N MET A 34 -18.03 14.69 46.31
CA MET A 34 -17.10 14.76 45.17
C MET A 34 -16.35 13.43 44.91
N THR A 35 -17.08 12.31 44.88
CA THR A 35 -16.49 10.98 44.61
C THR A 35 -17.31 10.13 43.64
N LYS A 36 -18.59 10.46 43.42
CA LYS A 36 -19.49 9.62 42.59
C LYS A 36 -19.73 10.14 41.17
N THR A 37 -19.45 11.42 40.90
CA THR A 37 -19.64 12.04 39.57
C THR A 37 -18.37 12.00 38.70
N LEU A 38 -17.18 11.98 39.30
CA LEU A 38 -15.91 11.96 38.54
C LEU A 38 -15.58 10.60 37.89
N LEU A 39 -16.21 9.50 38.35
CA LEU A 39 -15.97 8.16 37.82
C LEU A 39 -16.66 7.90 36.47
N PHE A 40 -17.67 8.70 36.09
CA PHE A 40 -18.35 8.54 34.80
C PHE A 40 -17.69 9.29 33.64
N ALA A 41 -16.91 10.34 33.92
CA ALA A 41 -16.23 11.14 32.89
C ALA A 41 -14.93 10.49 32.35
N LEU A 42 -14.27 9.66 33.15
CA LEU A 42 -13.01 9.01 32.78
C LEU A 42 -13.18 7.73 31.92
N LEU A 43 -14.39 7.17 31.83
CA LEU A 43 -14.65 5.94 31.06
C LEU A 43 -15.04 6.20 29.59
N PHE A 44 -15.32 7.45 29.20
CA PHE A 44 -15.67 7.81 27.81
C PHE A 44 -14.47 8.21 26.93
N ALA A 45 -13.28 8.37 27.50
CA ALA A 45 -12.06 8.79 26.78
C ALA A 45 -11.18 7.62 26.29
N LEU A 46 -11.64 6.37 26.41
CA LEU A 46 -10.89 5.14 26.06
C LEU A 46 -11.57 4.26 25.00
N GLY A 47 -12.78 4.62 24.56
CA GLY A 47 -13.30 4.13 23.28
C GLY A 47 -12.78 5.01 22.14
N TRP A 48 -12.78 4.49 20.91
CA TRP A 48 -12.32 5.19 19.69
C TRP A 48 -10.80 5.35 19.49
N ILE A 49 -10.02 4.26 19.51
CA ILE A 49 -9.21 3.85 18.34
C ILE A 49 -9.17 2.32 18.28
N TRP A 50 -10.09 1.74 17.50
CA TRP A 50 -9.84 0.49 16.76
C TRP A 50 -10.38 0.71 15.36
N ALA A 51 -9.66 1.52 14.58
CA ALA A 51 -9.76 1.47 13.13
C ALA A 51 -9.16 0.12 12.71
N GLY A 52 -9.97 -0.93 12.75
CA GLY A 52 -9.59 -2.22 12.22
C GLY A 52 -9.40 -2.07 10.72
N SER A 53 -8.15 -2.10 10.25
CA SER A 53 -7.84 -2.29 8.84
C SER A 53 -8.58 -3.54 8.38
N ALA A 54 -9.60 -3.37 7.53
CA ALA A 54 -10.39 -4.47 7.02
C ALA A 54 -9.50 -5.33 6.12
N ARG A 55 -8.88 -6.36 6.71
CA ARG A 55 -7.98 -7.25 5.98
C ARG A 55 -8.82 -7.99 4.94
N ALA A 56 -8.52 -7.75 3.67
CA ALA A 56 -9.21 -8.40 2.58
C ALA A 56 -8.65 -9.83 2.40
N GLU A 57 -9.03 -10.72 3.32
CA GLU A 57 -8.69 -12.15 3.23
C GLU A 57 -9.12 -12.70 1.86
N GLY A 58 -8.13 -13.14 1.09
CA GLY A 58 -8.30 -13.67 -0.27
C GLY A 58 -7.80 -12.76 -1.41
N ILE A 59 -7.38 -11.52 -1.16
CA ILE A 59 -6.74 -10.70 -2.21
C ILE A 59 -5.28 -11.14 -2.42
N PRO A 60 -4.88 -11.55 -3.65
CA PRO A 60 -3.50 -11.88 -3.97
C PRO A 60 -2.62 -10.64 -4.13
N LEU A 61 -1.30 -10.85 -4.12
CA LEU A 61 -0.33 -9.83 -4.55
C LEU A 61 -0.51 -9.56 -6.06
N LEU A 62 -0.82 -8.33 -6.46
CA LEU A 62 -1.02 -7.92 -7.86
C LEU A 62 -0.43 -6.53 -8.12
N ASN A 63 0.00 -6.29 -9.36
CA ASN A 63 0.21 -4.92 -9.87
C ASN A 63 -0.40 -4.80 -11.26
N TYR A 64 -1.23 -3.79 -11.51
CA TYR A 64 -1.84 -3.55 -12.82
C TYR A 64 -1.69 -2.09 -13.22
N SER A 65 -1.60 -1.85 -14.52
CA SER A 65 -1.73 -0.53 -15.12
C SER A 65 -3.02 -0.47 -15.94
N CYS A 66 -3.88 0.50 -15.64
CA CYS A 66 -5.07 0.79 -16.42
C CYS A 66 -4.85 2.01 -17.32
N PRO A 67 -5.56 2.10 -18.47
CA PRO A 67 -5.55 3.29 -19.32
C PRO A 67 -5.84 4.57 -18.52
N GLY A 68 -5.10 5.64 -18.81
CA GLY A 68 -5.20 6.91 -18.09
C GLY A 68 -4.26 7.04 -16.89
N ASP A 69 -3.12 6.36 -16.92
CA ASP A 69 -2.05 6.44 -15.91
C ASP A 69 -2.54 6.07 -14.50
N ILE A 70 -3.33 5.00 -14.43
CA ILE A 70 -3.86 4.44 -13.18
C ILE A 70 -3.06 3.18 -12.84
N GLU A 71 -2.38 3.20 -11.70
CA GLU A 71 -1.64 2.06 -11.14
C GLU A 71 -2.44 1.46 -9.99
N LEU A 72 -2.67 0.14 -10.07
CA LEU A 72 -3.24 -0.68 -9.01
C LEU A 72 -2.13 -1.50 -8.38
N HIS A 73 -2.04 -1.48 -7.06
CA HIS A 73 -1.17 -2.35 -6.27
C HIS A 73 -1.98 -3.01 -5.16
N THR A 74 -1.79 -4.31 -4.95
CA THR A 74 -2.39 -5.04 -3.82
C THR A 74 -1.34 -5.85 -3.09
N ASP A 75 -1.31 -5.73 -1.76
CA ASP A 75 -0.58 -6.62 -0.88
C ASP A 75 -1.38 -7.89 -0.61
N GLU A 76 -0.72 -9.04 -0.42
CA GLU A 76 -1.38 -10.32 -0.13
C GLU A 76 -2.14 -10.27 1.21
N GLY A 77 -3.47 -10.32 1.17
CA GLY A 77 -4.34 -10.10 2.33
C GLY A 77 -4.26 -8.69 2.95
N GLY A 78 -3.69 -7.74 2.21
CA GLY A 78 -3.53 -6.33 2.60
C GLY A 78 -4.58 -5.41 1.97
N PRO A 79 -4.40 -4.08 2.09
CA PRO A 79 -5.26 -3.11 1.43
C PRO A 79 -4.96 -3.02 -0.08
N ILE A 80 -5.91 -2.43 -0.82
CA ILE A 80 -5.74 -2.07 -2.23
C ILE A 80 -5.26 -0.62 -2.32
N TYR A 81 -4.26 -0.35 -3.16
CA TYR A 81 -3.77 0.98 -3.46
C TYR A 81 -4.06 1.37 -4.91
N ILE A 82 -4.49 2.61 -5.13
CA ILE A 82 -4.67 3.23 -6.45
C ILE A 82 -3.76 4.46 -6.51
N ASN A 83 -2.84 4.49 -7.48
CA ASN A 83 -1.81 5.54 -7.64
C ASN A 83 -1.03 5.80 -6.33
N GLY A 84 -0.61 4.73 -5.66
CA GLY A 84 0.13 4.78 -4.39
C GLY A 84 -0.68 5.25 -3.17
N SER A 85 -1.99 5.50 -3.32
CA SER A 85 -2.89 5.90 -2.22
C SER A 85 -3.82 4.74 -1.84
N GLU A 86 -3.98 4.46 -0.55
CA GLU A 86 -4.89 3.42 -0.06
C GLU A 86 -6.35 3.74 -0.48
N ALA A 87 -7.03 2.76 -1.06
CA ALA A 87 -8.37 2.90 -1.61
C ALA A 87 -9.43 2.28 -0.69
N GLU A 88 -10.63 2.89 -0.67
CA GLU A 88 -11.77 2.33 0.06
C GLU A 88 -12.17 1.00 -0.62
N THR A 89 -11.87 -0.10 0.07
CA THR A 89 -12.05 -1.46 -0.47
C THR A 89 -13.33 -2.10 0.06
N LYS A 90 -14.16 -2.60 -0.85
CA LYS A 90 -15.40 -3.31 -0.56
C LYS A 90 -15.36 -4.71 -1.15
N LYS A 91 -15.35 -5.72 -0.26
CA LYS A 91 -15.54 -7.13 -0.64
C LYS A 91 -17.02 -7.38 -0.92
N PHE A 92 -17.33 -7.93 -2.09
CA PHE A 92 -18.69 -8.34 -2.49
C PHE A 92 -18.84 -9.87 -2.47
N SER A 93 -17.76 -10.59 -2.76
CA SER A 93 -17.63 -12.05 -2.57
C SER A 93 -16.16 -12.41 -2.36
N ASP A 94 -15.85 -13.68 -2.11
CA ASP A 94 -14.44 -14.13 -2.02
C ASP A 94 -13.65 -13.95 -3.32
N ALA A 95 -14.35 -13.83 -4.46
CA ALA A 95 -13.78 -13.67 -5.78
C ALA A 95 -14.10 -12.32 -6.44
N TYR A 96 -14.74 -11.37 -5.74
CA TYR A 96 -15.06 -10.05 -6.30
C TYR A 96 -14.94 -8.92 -5.27
N TYR A 97 -14.15 -7.91 -5.63
CA TYR A 97 -13.80 -6.76 -4.81
C TYR A 97 -13.90 -5.48 -5.65
N GLU A 98 -14.31 -4.39 -5.03
CA GLU A 98 -14.17 -3.05 -5.62
C GLU A 98 -13.28 -2.18 -4.72
N ALA A 99 -12.39 -1.40 -5.32
CA ALA A 99 -11.59 -0.38 -4.64
C ALA A 99 -11.90 0.98 -5.23
N THR A 100 -12.23 1.96 -4.40
CA THR A 100 -12.51 3.34 -4.86
C THR A 100 -11.51 4.32 -4.26
N GLY A 101 -10.89 5.11 -5.12
CA GLY A 101 -9.86 6.08 -4.76
C GLY A 101 -9.59 7.05 -5.91
N SER A 102 -9.18 8.27 -5.61
CA SER A 102 -8.74 9.26 -6.62
C SER A 102 -9.72 9.55 -7.78
N GLY A 103 -11.04 9.36 -7.56
CA GLY A 103 -12.07 9.56 -8.59
C GLY A 103 -12.23 8.41 -9.58
N VAL A 104 -11.70 7.23 -9.23
CA VAL A 104 -11.76 5.96 -9.97
C VAL A 104 -12.31 4.86 -9.06
N THR A 105 -13.10 3.95 -9.61
CA THR A 105 -13.43 2.65 -9.03
C THR A 105 -12.77 1.54 -9.85
N ILE A 106 -12.01 0.69 -9.19
CA ILE A 106 -11.42 -0.54 -9.72
C ILE A 106 -12.34 -1.70 -9.36
N SER A 107 -12.64 -2.55 -10.33
CA SER A 107 -13.35 -3.82 -10.15
C SER A 107 -12.38 -4.98 -10.36
N LEU A 108 -12.13 -5.75 -9.30
CA LEU A 108 -11.21 -6.89 -9.25
C LEU A 108 -12.00 -8.19 -9.14
N SER A 109 -11.94 -9.02 -10.18
CA SER A 109 -12.50 -10.38 -10.18
C SER A 109 -11.37 -11.41 -10.12
N LEU A 110 -11.49 -12.40 -9.25
CA LEU A 110 -10.56 -13.54 -9.18
C LEU A 110 -11.17 -14.76 -9.88
N ASN A 111 -10.38 -15.39 -10.75
CA ASN A 111 -10.74 -16.63 -11.43
C ASN A 111 -10.38 -17.85 -10.58
N VAL A 112 -10.94 -19.02 -10.92
CA VAL A 112 -10.70 -20.29 -10.21
C VAL A 112 -9.24 -20.76 -10.32
N ASP A 113 -8.51 -20.31 -11.33
CA ASP A 113 -7.08 -20.57 -11.54
C ASP A 113 -6.15 -19.58 -10.81
N GLY A 114 -6.70 -18.67 -9.98
CA GLY A 114 -5.94 -17.66 -9.25
C GLY A 114 -5.61 -16.40 -10.05
N THR A 115 -5.89 -16.37 -11.36
CA THR A 115 -5.68 -15.15 -12.17
C THR A 115 -6.72 -14.06 -11.84
N ALA A 116 -6.34 -12.80 -12.02
CA ALA A 116 -7.23 -11.66 -11.81
C ALA A 116 -7.67 -11.03 -13.14
N ASN A 117 -8.94 -10.63 -13.21
CA ASN A 117 -9.48 -9.75 -14.24
C ASN A 117 -9.82 -8.42 -13.59
N VAL A 118 -9.18 -7.35 -14.09
CA VAL A 118 -9.19 -6.02 -13.48
C VAL A 118 -9.72 -5.02 -14.49
N SER A 119 -10.72 -4.25 -14.10
CA SER A 119 -11.25 -3.13 -14.89
C SER A 119 -11.37 -1.88 -14.04
N TYR A 120 -11.45 -0.73 -14.70
CA TYR A 120 -11.64 0.57 -14.04
C TYR A 120 -12.84 1.31 -14.62
N THR A 121 -13.47 2.12 -13.78
CA THR A 121 -14.42 3.17 -14.15
C THR A 121 -13.97 4.47 -13.51
N GLY A 122 -13.71 5.49 -14.33
CA GLY A 122 -13.31 6.82 -13.91
C GLY A 122 -14.39 7.88 -14.13
N SER A 123 -14.09 9.09 -13.66
CA SER A 123 -14.94 10.26 -13.85
C SER A 123 -15.24 10.55 -15.34
N GLY A 124 -16.41 11.09 -15.63
CA GLY A 124 -16.82 11.42 -17.01
C GLY A 124 -17.16 10.21 -17.90
N GLY A 125 -17.23 9.00 -17.34
CA GLY A 125 -17.52 7.78 -18.09
C GLY A 125 -16.30 7.13 -18.73
N ALA A 126 -15.08 7.53 -18.35
CA ALA A 126 -13.87 6.78 -18.69
C ALA A 126 -13.95 5.36 -18.12
N HIS A 127 -13.57 4.35 -18.90
CA HIS A 127 -13.55 2.96 -18.46
C HIS A 127 -12.64 2.11 -19.34
N GLY A 128 -12.24 0.94 -18.84
CA GLY A 128 -11.44 -0.01 -19.60
C GLY A 128 -10.94 -1.18 -18.76
N ILE A 129 -10.21 -2.08 -19.42
CA ILE A 129 -9.55 -3.22 -18.78
C ILE A 129 -8.12 -2.82 -18.44
N CYS A 130 -7.66 -3.19 -17.25
CA CYS A 130 -6.29 -2.97 -16.82
C CYS A 130 -5.41 -4.15 -17.27
N GLN A 131 -4.16 -3.87 -17.59
CA GLN A 131 -3.17 -4.89 -17.94
C GLN A 131 -2.24 -5.13 -16.76
N PRO A 132 -1.70 -6.35 -16.56
CA PRO A 132 -0.60 -6.56 -15.64
C PRO A 132 0.54 -5.58 -15.96
N ALA A 133 1.10 -4.92 -14.94
CA ALA A 133 2.24 -4.04 -15.17
C ALA A 133 3.45 -4.86 -15.65
N ALA A 134 4.40 -4.23 -16.35
CA ALA A 134 5.58 -4.94 -16.83
C ALA A 134 6.42 -5.44 -15.64
N GLY A 135 6.43 -6.77 -15.41
CA GLY A 135 7.06 -7.39 -14.23
C GLY A 135 6.10 -7.67 -13.06
N SER A 136 4.80 -7.39 -13.19
CA SER A 136 3.82 -7.73 -12.16
C SER A 136 3.47 -9.22 -12.17
N GLU A 137 3.46 -9.84 -11.00
CA GLU A 137 2.94 -11.19 -10.86
C GLU A 137 1.42 -11.23 -10.96
N GLN A 138 0.91 -12.15 -11.78
CA GLN A 138 -0.51 -12.48 -11.88
C GLN A 138 -0.67 -13.99 -11.69
N SER A 139 -0.43 -14.50 -10.48
CA SER A 139 -0.48 -15.95 -10.12
C SER A 139 0.40 -16.90 -10.96
N GLY A 140 1.21 -16.36 -11.88
CA GLY A 140 2.25 -17.02 -12.67
C GLY A 140 3.55 -16.21 -12.64
N GLY A 141 3.80 -15.53 -11.52
CA GLY A 141 5.11 -14.97 -11.20
C GLY A 141 6.13 -16.09 -11.02
N ILE A 142 7.42 -15.75 -11.10
CA ILE A 142 8.47 -16.72 -10.81
C ILE A 142 8.26 -17.18 -9.35
N PRO A 143 8.06 -18.48 -9.08
CA PRO A 143 7.82 -18.91 -7.71
C PRO A 143 9.03 -18.58 -6.84
N LEU A 144 8.82 -18.40 -5.53
CA LEU A 144 9.94 -18.33 -4.61
C LEU A 144 10.65 -19.69 -4.61
N LEU A 145 11.84 -19.72 -5.21
CA LEU A 145 12.59 -20.95 -5.42
C LEU A 145 14.03 -20.78 -4.96
N ASN A 146 14.55 -21.82 -4.32
CA ASN A 146 15.95 -21.94 -3.92
C ASN A 146 16.56 -23.07 -4.73
N TYR A 147 17.67 -22.81 -5.41
CA TYR A 147 18.46 -23.83 -6.10
C TYR A 147 19.91 -23.74 -5.66
N SER A 148 20.57 -24.89 -5.54
CA SER A 148 22.02 -24.98 -5.42
C SER A 148 22.58 -25.55 -6.72
N CYS A 149 23.51 -24.82 -7.32
CA CYS A 149 24.25 -25.22 -8.52
C CYS A 149 25.65 -25.72 -8.10
N PRO A 150 26.24 -26.69 -8.83
CA PRO A 150 27.62 -27.13 -8.60
C PRO A 150 28.62 -25.97 -8.57
N GLY A 151 29.58 -26.04 -7.64
CA GLY A 151 30.58 -24.98 -7.43
C GLY A 151 30.18 -23.94 -6.38
N ASP A 152 29.35 -24.33 -5.41
CA ASP A 152 28.90 -23.49 -4.29
C ASP A 152 28.22 -22.20 -4.77
N ILE A 153 27.34 -22.35 -5.76
CA ILE A 153 26.52 -21.28 -6.33
C ILE A 153 25.09 -21.46 -5.85
N ASP A 154 24.67 -20.64 -4.90
CA ASP A 154 23.29 -20.60 -4.40
C ASP A 154 22.48 -19.56 -5.17
N VAL A 155 21.34 -20.00 -5.70
CA VAL A 155 20.39 -19.18 -6.46
C VAL A 155 19.11 -19.06 -5.64
N HIS A 156 18.85 -17.86 -5.13
CA HIS A 156 17.57 -17.53 -4.50
C HIS A 156 16.76 -16.68 -5.47
N ILE A 157 15.53 -17.08 -5.76
CA ILE A 157 14.62 -16.31 -6.59
C ILE A 157 13.52 -15.76 -5.70
N ALA A 158 13.46 -14.44 -5.56
CA ALA A 158 12.38 -13.79 -4.83
C ALA A 158 11.09 -13.82 -5.66
N LYS A 159 9.96 -13.96 -4.96
CA LYS A 159 8.62 -13.70 -5.52
C LYS A 159 8.61 -12.28 -6.13
N GLY A 160 8.32 -12.19 -7.43
CA GLY A 160 8.38 -10.97 -8.24
C GLY A 160 9.67 -10.76 -9.04
N GLY A 161 10.76 -11.46 -8.72
CA GLY A 161 12.12 -11.15 -9.19
C GLY A 161 12.66 -9.90 -8.49
N PRO A 162 13.80 -10.02 -7.79
CA PRO A 162 15.04 -10.42 -8.44
C PRO A 162 15.52 -11.85 -8.14
N ILE A 163 16.43 -12.32 -9.01
CA ILE A 163 17.29 -13.47 -8.75
C ILE A 163 18.52 -12.97 -8.01
N TYR A 164 18.93 -13.67 -6.95
CA TYR A 164 20.17 -13.49 -6.23
C TYR A 164 21.12 -14.66 -6.55
N ILE A 165 22.39 -14.35 -6.80
CA ILE A 165 23.46 -15.35 -6.92
C ILE A 165 24.39 -15.13 -5.71
N ASN A 166 24.56 -16.15 -4.88
CA ASN A 166 25.36 -16.09 -3.65
C ASN A 166 24.96 -14.93 -2.71
N GLY A 167 23.66 -14.61 -2.66
CA GLY A 167 23.09 -13.50 -1.89
C GLY A 167 23.21 -12.11 -2.54
N ASN A 168 23.88 -11.99 -3.69
CA ASN A 168 24.00 -10.73 -4.43
C ASN A 168 22.92 -10.63 -5.51
N GLU A 169 22.11 -9.56 -5.46
CA GLU A 169 21.04 -9.27 -6.42
C GLU A 169 21.57 -9.11 -7.86
N THR A 170 20.90 -9.73 -8.84
CA THR A 170 21.34 -9.71 -10.24
C THR A 170 20.54 -8.76 -11.13
N ASP A 171 21.21 -8.16 -12.11
CA ASP A 171 20.56 -7.50 -13.24
C ASP A 171 19.83 -8.54 -14.11
N MET A 172 18.59 -8.84 -13.76
CA MET A 172 17.77 -9.84 -14.46
C MET A 172 17.29 -9.30 -15.81
N LYS A 173 17.58 -10.04 -16.88
CA LYS A 173 17.07 -9.79 -18.22
C LYS A 173 15.99 -10.80 -18.58
N LYS A 174 14.76 -10.32 -18.77
CA LYS A 174 13.67 -11.08 -19.39
C LYS A 174 13.91 -11.21 -20.89
N PHE A 175 13.83 -12.43 -21.41
CA PHE A 175 13.96 -12.75 -22.85
C PHE A 175 12.64 -13.25 -23.46
N SER A 176 11.81 -13.95 -22.67
CA SER A 176 10.41 -14.27 -22.98
C SER A 176 9.59 -14.31 -21.68
N ASP A 177 8.29 -14.56 -21.75
CA ASP A 177 7.44 -14.73 -20.56
C ASP A 177 7.85 -15.92 -19.67
N THR A 178 8.53 -16.91 -20.23
CA THR A 178 9.01 -18.10 -19.53
C THR A 178 10.53 -18.19 -19.42
N TYR A 179 11.32 -17.27 -20.00
CA TYR A 179 12.78 -17.35 -20.02
C TYR A 179 13.46 -16.05 -19.56
N TYR A 180 14.32 -16.19 -18.56
CA TYR A 180 15.02 -15.11 -17.87
C TYR A 180 16.50 -15.47 -17.69
N GLU A 181 17.41 -14.49 -17.78
CA GLU A 181 18.81 -14.66 -17.36
C GLU A 181 19.19 -13.64 -16.29
N GLY A 182 19.84 -14.09 -15.21
CA GLY A 182 20.53 -13.23 -14.26
C GLY A 182 22.04 -13.41 -14.39
N LYS A 183 22.84 -12.35 -14.18
CA LYS A 183 24.31 -12.45 -14.21
C LYS A 183 24.93 -11.78 -12.98
N GLN A 184 25.93 -12.43 -12.40
CA GLN A 184 26.73 -11.92 -11.29
C GLN A 184 28.12 -12.55 -11.32
N ASP A 185 29.18 -11.77 -11.06
CA ASP A 185 30.56 -12.27 -10.91
C ASP A 185 31.05 -13.20 -12.05
N GLY A 186 30.53 -13.01 -13.27
CA GLY A 186 30.82 -13.85 -14.44
C GLY A 186 30.05 -15.17 -14.51
N VAL A 187 29.23 -15.49 -13.51
CA VAL A 187 28.21 -16.54 -13.57
C VAL A 187 26.97 -15.99 -14.31
N THR A 188 26.43 -16.78 -15.23
CA THR A 188 25.09 -16.59 -15.80
C THR A 188 24.18 -17.69 -15.27
N ILE A 189 23.01 -17.32 -14.75
CA ILE A 189 21.90 -18.22 -14.44
C ILE A 189 20.83 -18.03 -15.50
N SER A 190 20.37 -19.14 -16.08
CA SER A 190 19.30 -19.21 -17.05
C SER A 190 18.12 -19.96 -16.44
N LEU A 191 17.00 -19.25 -16.26
CA LEU A 191 15.77 -19.72 -15.64
C LEU A 191 14.71 -19.95 -16.73
N THR A 192 14.14 -21.15 -16.76
CA THR A 192 12.97 -21.48 -17.61
C THR A 192 11.78 -21.89 -16.74
N LEU A 193 10.69 -21.12 -16.80
CA LEU A 193 9.43 -21.44 -16.12
C LEU A 193 8.67 -22.51 -16.90
N MET A 194 8.20 -23.54 -16.19
CA MET A 194 7.35 -24.59 -16.73
C MET A 194 5.85 -24.29 -16.47
N PRO A 195 4.92 -24.81 -17.29
CA PRO A 195 3.48 -24.54 -17.14
C PRO A 195 2.86 -25.05 -15.83
N ASP A 196 3.53 -25.96 -15.12
CA ASP A 196 3.10 -26.51 -13.83
C ASP A 196 3.61 -25.70 -12.63
N SER A 197 4.12 -24.49 -12.87
CA SER A 197 4.74 -23.60 -11.87
C SER A 197 6.05 -24.14 -11.25
N SER A 198 6.68 -25.15 -11.86
CA SER A 198 8.08 -25.50 -11.58
C SER A 198 9.03 -24.70 -12.48
N ALA A 199 10.34 -24.83 -12.26
CA ALA A 199 11.34 -24.21 -13.12
C ALA A 199 12.57 -25.09 -13.35
N ASP A 200 13.12 -25.01 -14.55
CA ASP A 200 14.47 -25.49 -14.85
C ASP A 200 15.45 -24.33 -14.66
N VAL A 201 16.47 -24.57 -13.82
CA VAL A 201 17.54 -23.60 -13.56
C VAL A 201 18.87 -24.20 -14.03
N SER A 202 19.56 -23.49 -14.89
CA SER A 202 20.88 -23.86 -15.39
C SER A 202 21.88 -22.73 -15.17
N TYR A 203 23.16 -23.09 -15.07
CA TYR A 203 24.24 -22.13 -14.83
C TYR A 203 25.34 -22.26 -15.89
N THR A 204 26.04 -21.15 -16.12
CA THR A 204 27.33 -21.10 -16.81
C THR A 204 28.28 -20.23 -16.00
N ALA A 205 29.34 -20.82 -15.47
CA ALA A 205 30.35 -20.18 -14.64
C ALA A 205 31.59 -19.75 -15.47
N PRO A 206 32.46 -18.87 -14.93
CA PRO A 206 33.72 -18.51 -15.56
C PRO A 206 34.55 -19.72 -15.99
N GLY A 207 35.22 -19.61 -17.15
CA GLY A 207 35.96 -20.72 -17.76
C GLY A 207 35.08 -21.72 -18.53
N GLY A 208 33.76 -21.52 -18.57
CA GLY A 208 32.85 -22.33 -19.40
C GLY A 208 32.34 -23.61 -18.73
N ALA A 209 32.47 -23.74 -17.41
CA ALA A 209 31.78 -24.79 -16.67
C ALA A 209 30.27 -24.52 -16.68
N ASN A 210 29.46 -25.53 -16.98
CA ASN A 210 28.01 -25.39 -17.13
C ASN A 210 27.26 -26.62 -16.62
N GLY A 211 25.99 -26.45 -16.25
CA GLY A 211 25.15 -27.55 -15.78
C GLY A 211 23.77 -27.12 -15.30
N ILE A 212 23.04 -28.07 -14.71
CA ILE A 212 21.71 -27.87 -14.13
C ILE A 212 21.85 -27.73 -12.61
N CYS A 213 21.06 -26.84 -12.01
CA CYS A 213 20.99 -26.64 -10.57
C CYS A 213 19.90 -27.53 -9.97
N SER A 214 20.08 -27.99 -8.73
CA SER A 214 19.07 -28.79 -8.01
C SER A 214 18.32 -27.90 -7.03
N PRO A 215 17.02 -28.16 -6.74
CA PRO A 215 16.33 -27.49 -5.66
C PRO A 215 17.10 -27.65 -4.34
N ALA A 216 17.26 -26.55 -3.60
CA ALA A 216 17.86 -26.59 -2.26
C ALA A 216 16.89 -27.30 -1.28
N GLN A 217 17.46 -27.99 -0.29
CA GLN A 217 16.71 -28.75 0.74
C GLN A 217 16.39 -27.90 1.96
#